data_AF-A0A554K2U4-F1
#
_entry.id   AF-A0A554K2U4-F1
#
_cell.length_a   1.000
_cell.length_b   1.000
_cell.length_c   1.000
_cell.angle_alpha   90.00
_cell.angle_beta   90.00
_cell.angle_gamma   90.00
#
_symmetry.space_group_name_H-M   'P 1'
#
loop_
_entity.id
_entity.type
_entity.pdbx_description
1 polymer ?
#
loop_
_entity_poly.entity_id
_entity_poly.type
_entity_poly.pdbx_seq_one_letter_code
_entity_poly.pdbx_strand_id
1 'polypeptide(L)'
;MPLIVEYPTMINSEYTNLAGFLKNCYLIFDADENQDCSYMKTVKNSKDCMDGITVYASELSYEVVNVDKCFNVYFSEDIEASHNVYFSKNLSGCGNCIGCINLRNKQYYIFNEPHSPEEYKKKLEEFQLNSFSGVERLRAQGQAFWRKHPHKYMHGRHNTNASGDYVSNSKNVLDCYMVDGGENLKFSQFITIKPAKDAYDYTEWGHGAEQVYECVTVGQGVSNVRMSMDVWQGNSLDIEYSLYTLSSSHMFGCIGMRKKEYCILNTQYPKEEYEKLRARIIQDMSERPYVDAKGRKFTYGEFFPYDLSLFDYNESTAQDYFPLSQEATLAHGWRWKEKEDTRYQITKRAEELPDNIKDADDSITKEIIECASCKRAYRIIPQELELLRRFGLPIPRKCFECRHHARLARMNPMRFYDRTCAKCGAAIRTSYAPERPEIIYCESCYNNEVI
;
A
#
# COMPACT_ATOMS: atom_id res chain seq x y z
N MET A 1 -16.80 0.24 14.27
CA MET A 1 -15.67 -0.12 15.16
C MET A 1 -15.02 1.19 15.65
N PRO A 2 -14.58 1.31 16.92
CA PRO A 2 -13.79 2.47 17.35
C PRO A 2 -12.41 2.49 16.65
N LEU A 3 -11.77 3.66 16.58
CA LEU A 3 -10.40 3.79 16.07
C LEU A 3 -9.40 3.10 17.01
N ILE A 4 -8.40 2.43 16.43
CA ILE A 4 -7.37 1.66 17.14
C ILE A 4 -6.05 2.43 17.03
N VAL A 5 -5.59 3.06 18.10
CA VAL A 5 -4.34 3.83 18.12
C VAL A 5 -3.60 3.69 19.45
N GLU A 6 -2.27 3.77 19.44
CA GLU A 6 -1.47 3.88 20.67
C GLU A 6 -1.53 5.32 21.21
N TYR A 7 -2.70 5.71 21.75
CA TYR A 7 -3.07 7.09 22.09
C TYR A 7 -1.96 7.96 22.75
N PRO A 8 -1.16 7.48 23.73
CA PRO A 8 -0.10 8.28 24.35
C PRO A 8 1.01 8.75 23.39
N THR A 9 1.13 8.10 22.23
CA THR A 9 2.16 8.38 21.20
C THR A 9 1.66 9.30 20.08
N MET A 10 0.40 9.71 20.11
CA MET A 10 -0.27 10.44 19.05
C MET A 10 -0.27 11.94 19.34
N ILE A 11 0.37 12.74 18.47
CA ILE A 11 0.42 14.20 18.57
C ILE A 11 -0.28 14.79 17.35
N ASN A 12 -1.35 15.56 17.54
CA ASN A 12 -2.10 16.24 16.47
C ASN A 12 -2.45 15.35 15.25
N SER A 13 -2.76 14.07 15.48
CA SER A 13 -2.90 13.05 14.42
C SER A 13 -4.29 12.41 14.42
N GLU A 14 -5.32 13.24 14.32
CA GLU A 14 -6.72 12.82 14.31
C GLU A 14 -7.10 12.05 13.03
N TYR A 15 -8.19 11.27 13.10
CA TYR A 15 -8.72 10.43 12.00
C TYR A 15 -7.77 9.33 11.50
N THR A 16 -6.75 8.98 12.28
CA THR A 16 -5.83 7.87 12.00
C THR A 16 -6.33 6.56 12.64
N ASN A 17 -5.90 5.41 12.10
CA ASN A 17 -6.28 4.07 12.56
C ASN A 17 -5.09 3.10 12.43
N LEU A 18 -5.06 2.06 13.25
CA LEU A 18 -4.00 1.03 13.32
C LEU A 18 -2.58 1.62 13.42
N ALA A 19 -2.40 2.70 14.18
CA ALA A 19 -1.16 3.48 14.20
C ALA A 19 -0.64 3.83 15.61
N GLY A 20 0.67 4.09 15.67
CA GLY A 20 1.39 4.64 16.82
C GLY A 20 2.53 5.56 16.38
N PHE A 21 3.07 6.34 17.32
CA PHE A 21 4.22 7.23 17.13
C PHE A 21 4.06 8.28 16.00
N LEU A 22 2.85 8.83 15.86
CA LEU A 22 2.53 9.83 14.82
C LEU A 22 2.52 11.26 15.34
N LYS A 23 3.02 12.20 14.53
CA LYS A 23 2.95 13.64 14.79
C LYS A 23 2.42 14.42 13.57
N ASN A 24 1.39 15.24 13.76
CA ASN A 24 0.78 16.06 12.70
C ASN A 24 0.40 15.24 11.44
N CYS A 25 -0.25 14.08 11.62
CA CYS A 25 -0.62 13.18 10.52
C CYS A 25 -2.13 13.17 10.21
N TYR A 26 -2.53 12.97 8.95
CA TYR A 26 -3.96 12.97 8.56
C TYR A 26 -4.29 11.88 7.53
N LEU A 27 -5.22 10.97 7.86
CA LEU A 27 -5.67 9.85 7.01
C LEU A 27 -4.50 9.02 6.41
N ILE A 28 -3.64 8.52 7.29
CA ILE A 28 -2.46 7.68 7.00
C ILE A 28 -2.71 6.21 7.38
N PHE A 29 -2.12 5.30 6.61
CA PHE A 29 -2.10 3.84 6.76
C PHE A 29 -0.87 3.29 5.99
N ASP A 30 -0.33 2.09 6.22
CA ASP A 30 0.01 1.45 7.50
C ASP A 30 1.50 1.74 7.80
N ALA A 31 1.83 2.24 9.00
CA ALA A 31 2.98 3.14 9.14
C ALA A 31 3.65 3.22 10.53
N ASP A 32 4.92 3.66 10.60
CA ASP A 32 5.65 3.93 11.85
C ASP A 32 6.51 5.23 11.80
N GLU A 33 6.61 5.90 12.97
CA GLU A 33 7.45 7.08 13.26
C GLU A 33 7.36 8.23 12.22
N ASN A 34 6.16 8.50 11.71
CA ASN A 34 5.94 9.57 10.74
C ASN A 34 5.64 10.92 11.43
N GLN A 35 6.15 11.99 10.83
CA GLN A 35 5.76 13.35 11.18
C GLN A 35 5.39 14.15 9.91
N ASP A 36 4.40 15.04 10.02
CA ASP A 36 4.00 15.99 8.97
C ASP A 36 3.61 15.28 7.64
N CYS A 37 2.57 14.44 7.72
CA CYS A 37 2.34 13.34 6.76
C CYS A 37 0.84 13.09 6.51
N SER A 38 0.36 13.17 5.25
CA SER A 38 -1.09 13.02 4.94
C SER A 38 -1.42 12.12 3.74
N TYR A 39 -2.55 11.41 3.82
CA TYR A 39 -3.19 10.65 2.72
C TYR A 39 -2.36 9.49 2.11
N MET A 40 -1.68 8.65 2.91
CA MET A 40 -0.73 7.62 2.42
C MET A 40 -1.11 6.19 2.82
N LYS A 41 -0.73 5.15 2.05
CA LYS A 41 -1.11 3.72 2.23
C LYS A 41 0.00 2.73 2.67
N THR A 42 1.28 3.10 2.82
CA THR A 42 2.25 2.35 3.68
C THR A 42 3.62 3.05 3.76
N VAL A 43 4.17 3.32 4.95
CA VAL A 43 5.33 4.24 5.15
C VAL A 43 6.13 4.11 6.47
N LYS A 44 7.48 4.20 6.45
CA LYS A 44 8.37 4.42 7.65
C LYS A 44 9.74 5.03 7.27
N ASN A 45 10.47 5.83 8.04
CA ASN A 45 10.09 6.93 8.94
C ASN A 45 10.30 8.20 8.09
N SER A 46 9.38 9.17 8.09
CA SER A 46 9.33 10.22 7.04
C SER A 46 8.97 11.61 7.56
N LYS A 47 9.50 12.65 6.89
CA LYS A 47 9.07 14.07 6.95
C LYS A 47 9.44 14.75 5.63
N ASP A 48 8.55 15.29 4.81
CA ASP A 48 7.11 15.50 4.89
C ASP A 48 6.50 14.90 3.60
N CYS A 49 5.32 14.30 3.63
CA CYS A 49 4.81 13.50 2.49
C CYS A 49 3.29 13.62 2.25
N MET A 50 2.91 13.67 0.96
CA MET A 50 1.52 13.79 0.50
C MET A 50 1.40 13.44 -1.00
N ASP A 51 0.70 12.44 -1.51
CA ASP A 51 0.01 11.31 -0.95
C ASP A 51 0.69 10.03 -1.54
N GLY A 52 0.93 8.95 -0.77
CA GLY A 52 1.82 7.84 -1.19
C GLY A 52 1.24 6.41 -1.12
N ILE A 53 1.82 5.48 -1.89
CA ILE A 53 1.60 4.00 -1.88
C ILE A 53 2.86 3.34 -2.50
N THR A 54 4.03 3.19 -1.88
CA THR A 54 4.42 2.83 -0.51
C THR A 54 5.90 3.28 -0.37
N VAL A 55 6.32 3.93 0.73
CA VAL A 55 7.58 4.73 0.75
C VAL A 55 8.40 4.53 2.04
N TYR A 56 9.71 4.26 1.92
CA TYR A 56 10.56 4.00 3.09
C TYR A 56 11.85 4.86 3.10
N ALA A 57 12.05 5.59 4.20
CA ALA A 57 13.04 6.64 4.42
C ALA A 57 13.10 7.68 3.28
N SER A 58 12.28 8.73 3.36
CA SER A 58 12.38 9.86 2.42
C SER A 58 12.06 11.20 3.05
N GLU A 59 12.76 12.21 2.57
CA GLU A 59 12.61 13.61 2.95
C GLU A 59 11.98 14.37 1.77
N LEU A 60 10.77 14.91 1.95
CA LEU A 60 10.00 15.69 0.96
C LEU A 60 9.60 14.88 -0.30
N SER A 61 8.33 14.43 -0.38
CA SER A 61 7.83 13.70 -1.56
C SER A 61 6.34 13.92 -1.86
N TYR A 62 5.97 13.92 -3.15
CA TYR A 62 4.59 14.12 -3.61
C TYR A 62 4.16 13.18 -4.76
N GLU A 63 2.96 12.58 -4.64
CA GLU A 63 2.37 11.62 -5.61
C GLU A 63 3.32 10.49 -6.07
N VAL A 64 4.04 9.88 -5.12
CA VAL A 64 5.06 8.85 -5.38
C VAL A 64 4.54 7.41 -5.23
N VAL A 65 5.18 6.49 -5.97
CA VAL A 65 4.98 5.03 -5.90
C VAL A 65 6.34 4.36 -5.79
N ASN A 66 6.52 3.46 -4.81
CA ASN A 66 7.76 2.73 -4.51
C ASN A 66 9.04 3.60 -4.46
N VAL A 67 9.26 4.27 -3.33
CA VAL A 67 10.44 5.12 -3.14
C VAL A 67 11.23 4.69 -1.91
N ASP A 68 12.55 4.58 -2.06
CA ASP A 68 13.49 4.10 -1.04
C ASP A 68 14.71 5.04 -0.94
N LYS A 69 14.98 5.60 0.25
CA LYS A 69 16.15 6.47 0.54
C LYS A 69 16.27 7.68 -0.41
N CYS A 70 15.23 8.51 -0.53
CA CYS A 70 15.22 9.62 -1.48
C CYS A 70 14.91 11.00 -0.85
N PHE A 71 15.28 12.06 -1.56
CA PHE A 71 15.08 13.46 -1.15
C PHE A 71 14.43 14.27 -2.29
N ASN A 72 13.35 15.03 -2.06
CA ASN A 72 12.68 15.82 -3.11
C ASN A 72 12.26 14.96 -4.33
N VAL A 73 11.27 14.07 -4.16
CA VAL A 73 10.75 13.23 -5.26
C VAL A 73 9.29 13.54 -5.56
N TYR A 74 9.01 13.93 -6.79
CA TYR A 74 7.71 14.44 -7.23
C TYR A 74 7.18 13.63 -8.43
N PHE A 75 5.95 13.15 -8.35
CA PHE A 75 5.20 12.49 -9.43
C PHE A 75 5.92 11.31 -10.10
N SER A 76 6.75 10.59 -9.35
CA SER A 76 7.70 9.59 -9.87
C SER A 76 7.41 8.17 -9.37
N GLU A 77 8.03 7.17 -9.99
CA GLU A 77 7.77 5.73 -9.76
C GLU A 77 9.07 4.93 -9.64
N ASP A 78 9.17 4.00 -8.70
CA ASP A 78 10.28 3.04 -8.60
C ASP A 78 11.65 3.76 -8.51
N ILE A 79 11.79 4.64 -7.51
CA ILE A 79 12.96 5.52 -7.32
C ILE A 79 13.76 5.08 -6.09
N GLU A 80 15.08 5.00 -6.22
CA GLU A 80 15.98 4.51 -5.17
C GLU A 80 17.21 5.42 -5.00
N ALA A 81 17.62 5.71 -3.76
CA ALA A 81 18.88 6.38 -3.45
C ALA A 81 19.11 7.68 -4.26
N SER A 82 18.05 8.45 -4.52
CA SER A 82 18.04 9.54 -5.51
C SER A 82 17.50 10.86 -4.93
N HIS A 83 17.85 11.99 -5.56
CA HIS A 83 17.37 13.30 -5.10
C HIS A 83 16.96 14.28 -6.21
N ASN A 84 16.04 15.19 -5.90
CA ASN A 84 15.50 16.21 -6.82
C ASN A 84 14.99 15.57 -8.13
N VAL A 85 14.05 14.63 -8.00
CA VAL A 85 13.53 13.83 -9.12
C VAL A 85 12.08 14.22 -9.41
N TYR A 86 11.79 14.52 -10.67
CA TYR A 86 10.49 14.98 -11.15
C TYR A 86 10.01 14.09 -12.31
N PHE A 87 8.78 13.58 -12.23
CA PHE A 87 8.14 12.79 -13.30
C PHE A 87 9.06 11.75 -13.95
N SER A 88 9.82 11.00 -13.14
CA SER A 88 10.75 9.97 -13.64
C SER A 88 10.35 8.57 -13.15
N LYS A 89 10.87 7.51 -13.79
CA LYS A 89 10.57 6.11 -13.44
C LYS A 89 11.81 5.21 -13.41
N ASN A 90 11.90 4.23 -12.51
CA ASN A 90 13.00 3.25 -12.47
C ASN A 90 14.41 3.88 -12.37
N LEU A 91 14.60 4.89 -11.51
CA LEU A 91 15.91 5.53 -11.27
C LEU A 91 16.58 4.97 -10.01
N SER A 92 17.91 4.80 -10.03
CA SER A 92 18.67 4.46 -8.82
C SER A 92 20.00 5.25 -8.77
N GLY A 93 20.32 5.85 -7.62
CA GLY A 93 21.52 6.67 -7.44
C GLY A 93 21.54 8.01 -8.20
N CYS A 94 20.39 8.53 -8.63
CA CYS A 94 20.31 9.68 -9.54
C CYS A 94 20.03 11.02 -8.83
N GLY A 95 20.49 12.12 -9.40
CA GLY A 95 20.28 13.47 -8.85
C GLY A 95 19.81 14.47 -9.90
N ASN A 96 18.87 15.36 -9.58
CA ASN A 96 18.40 16.40 -10.52
C ASN A 96 17.95 15.79 -11.87
N CYS A 97 16.83 15.06 -11.86
CA CYS A 97 16.31 14.36 -13.04
C CYS A 97 14.85 14.72 -13.32
N ILE A 98 14.51 14.96 -14.59
CA ILE A 98 13.16 15.33 -15.02
C ILE A 98 12.71 14.43 -16.19
N GLY A 99 11.57 13.75 -16.08
CA GLY A 99 11.02 12.98 -17.21
C GLY A 99 11.77 11.67 -17.54
N CYS A 100 12.79 11.31 -16.76
CA CYS A 100 13.75 10.25 -17.09
C CYS A 100 13.20 8.83 -16.83
N ILE A 101 13.82 7.83 -17.45
CA ILE A 101 13.53 6.42 -17.18
C ILE A 101 14.79 5.53 -17.29
N ASN A 102 14.92 4.54 -16.41
CA ASN A 102 15.98 3.51 -16.41
C ASN A 102 17.44 4.03 -16.26
N LEU A 103 17.66 5.15 -15.58
CA LEU A 103 19.01 5.72 -15.36
C LEU A 103 19.67 5.22 -14.06
N ARG A 104 21.00 5.10 -14.06
CA ARG A 104 21.82 4.76 -12.88
C ARG A 104 22.96 5.75 -12.69
N ASN A 105 23.10 6.27 -11.47
CA ASN A 105 24.22 7.14 -11.08
C ASN A 105 24.41 8.37 -12.02
N LYS A 106 23.31 8.94 -12.51
CA LYS A 106 23.30 10.11 -13.42
C LYS A 106 22.89 11.38 -12.68
N GLN A 107 23.39 12.53 -13.13
CA GLN A 107 22.95 13.83 -12.62
C GLN A 107 22.72 14.85 -13.73
N TYR A 108 21.70 15.71 -13.55
CA TYR A 108 21.28 16.77 -14.47
C TYR A 108 20.77 16.23 -15.82
N TYR A 109 19.81 15.31 -15.76
CA TYR A 109 19.21 14.68 -16.95
C TYR A 109 17.77 15.12 -17.14
N ILE A 110 17.36 15.36 -18.39
CA ILE A 110 15.98 15.69 -18.76
C ILE A 110 15.58 14.82 -19.95
N PHE A 111 14.57 13.95 -19.76
CA PHE A 111 14.16 12.93 -20.73
C PHE A 111 15.34 12.08 -21.24
N ASN A 112 16.16 11.59 -20.30
CA ASN A 112 17.40 10.83 -20.53
C ASN A 112 18.54 11.56 -21.27
N GLU A 113 18.40 12.84 -21.60
CA GLU A 113 19.47 13.65 -22.17
C GLU A 113 20.24 14.44 -21.09
N PRO A 114 21.58 14.51 -21.15
CA PRO A 114 22.40 15.26 -20.20
C PRO A 114 22.32 16.79 -20.44
N HIS A 115 22.36 17.56 -19.35
CA HIS A 115 22.39 19.02 -19.36
C HIS A 115 23.46 19.59 -18.43
N SER A 116 23.86 20.84 -18.67
CA SER A 116 24.62 21.59 -17.65
C SER A 116 23.73 21.91 -16.44
N PRO A 117 24.30 22.13 -15.24
CA PRO A 117 23.52 22.55 -14.08
C PRO A 117 22.70 23.83 -14.29
N GLU A 118 23.23 24.77 -15.07
CA GLU A 118 22.60 26.04 -15.42
C GLU A 118 21.43 25.85 -16.39
N GLU A 119 21.62 25.04 -17.44
CA GLU A 119 20.56 24.66 -18.39
C GLU A 119 19.44 23.90 -17.69
N TYR A 120 19.80 22.94 -16.83
CA TYR A 120 18.84 22.16 -16.04
C TYR A 120 17.97 23.07 -15.19
N LYS A 121 18.58 24.00 -14.44
CA LYS A 121 17.84 24.94 -13.58
C LYS A 121 16.88 25.81 -14.40
N LYS A 122 17.33 26.36 -15.54
CA LYS A 122 16.48 27.15 -16.43
C LYS A 122 15.28 26.35 -16.94
N LYS A 123 15.51 25.12 -17.40
CA LYS A 123 14.43 24.22 -17.87
C LYS A 123 13.46 23.83 -16.73
N LEU A 124 13.95 23.62 -15.51
CA LEU A 124 13.09 23.34 -14.35
C LEU A 124 12.10 24.48 -14.08
N GLU A 125 12.55 25.74 -14.18
CA GLU A 125 11.70 26.92 -14.05
C GLU A 125 10.68 27.04 -15.22
N GLU A 126 11.09 26.71 -16.45
CA GLU A 126 10.23 26.70 -17.64
C GLU A 126 9.06 25.66 -17.58
N PHE A 127 9.19 24.60 -16.78
CA PHE A 127 8.10 23.64 -16.57
C PHE A 127 6.96 24.18 -15.70
N GLN A 128 7.18 25.26 -14.92
CA GLN A 128 6.15 25.93 -14.10
C GLN A 128 5.40 24.97 -13.15
N LEU A 129 6.13 24.13 -12.40
CA LEU A 129 5.54 23.08 -11.55
C LEU A 129 4.73 23.61 -10.36
N ASN A 130 4.77 24.92 -10.12
CA ASN A 130 3.88 25.64 -9.20
C ASN A 130 2.49 25.92 -9.77
N SER A 131 2.19 25.51 -11.02
CA SER A 131 0.86 25.56 -11.61
C SER A 131 0.30 24.19 -12.00
N PHE A 132 -1.02 24.05 -11.92
CA PHE A 132 -1.72 22.82 -12.32
C PHE A 132 -1.53 22.54 -13.82
N SER A 133 -1.59 23.57 -14.66
CA SER A 133 -1.28 23.48 -16.09
C SER A 133 0.17 23.06 -16.39
N GLY A 134 1.14 23.41 -15.54
CA GLY A 134 2.54 22.97 -15.62
C GLY A 134 2.71 21.50 -15.25
N VAL A 135 2.17 21.11 -14.09
CA VAL A 135 2.16 19.73 -13.58
C VAL A 135 1.55 18.76 -14.59
N GLU A 136 0.34 19.02 -15.10
CA GLU A 136 -0.32 18.09 -16.03
C GLU A 136 0.37 18.03 -17.40
N ARG A 137 0.96 19.15 -17.86
CA ARG A 137 1.77 19.18 -19.09
C ARG A 137 2.99 18.28 -18.98
N LEU A 138 3.76 18.38 -17.90
CA LEU A 138 4.94 17.55 -17.70
C LEU A 138 4.55 16.08 -17.43
N ARG A 139 3.44 15.83 -16.72
CA ARG A 139 2.87 14.48 -16.53
C ARG A 139 2.62 13.78 -17.87
N ALA A 140 1.95 14.46 -18.80
CA ALA A 140 1.65 13.93 -20.13
C ALA A 140 2.93 13.63 -20.93
N GLN A 141 3.94 14.52 -20.86
CA GLN A 141 5.23 14.32 -21.52
C GLN A 141 6.00 13.12 -20.94
N GLY A 142 6.10 13.02 -19.60
CA GLY A 142 6.73 11.90 -18.90
C GLY A 142 6.09 10.55 -19.27
N GLN A 143 4.76 10.45 -19.16
CA GLN A 143 4.03 9.22 -19.53
C GLN A 143 4.22 8.84 -21.01
N ALA A 144 4.22 9.81 -21.93
CA ALA A 144 4.48 9.56 -23.34
C ALA A 144 5.94 9.13 -23.62
N PHE A 145 6.90 9.58 -22.82
CA PHE A 145 8.31 9.17 -22.89
C PHE A 145 8.52 7.77 -22.34
N TRP A 146 7.98 7.46 -21.16
CA TRP A 146 8.10 6.14 -20.50
C TRP A 146 7.53 4.99 -21.34
N ARG A 147 6.47 5.23 -22.13
CA ARG A 147 5.88 4.23 -23.04
C ARG A 147 6.81 3.82 -24.20
N LYS A 148 7.80 4.64 -24.53
CA LYS A 148 8.79 4.36 -25.59
C LYS A 148 9.99 3.56 -25.09
N HIS A 149 10.10 3.38 -23.77
CA HIS A 149 11.22 2.74 -23.11
C HIS A 149 10.79 1.41 -22.49
N PRO A 150 11.71 0.45 -22.33
CA PRO A 150 11.38 -0.85 -21.77
C PRO A 150 11.25 -0.83 -20.25
N HIS A 151 10.42 -1.72 -19.74
CA HIS A 151 10.16 -1.94 -18.32
C HIS A 151 10.63 -3.34 -17.95
N LYS A 152 11.11 -3.52 -16.71
CA LYS A 152 11.45 -4.85 -16.18
C LYS A 152 10.15 -5.66 -16.02
N TYR A 153 10.21 -6.96 -16.29
CA TYR A 153 9.07 -7.89 -16.13
C TYR A 153 8.43 -7.92 -14.73
N MET A 154 9.15 -7.45 -13.70
CA MET A 154 8.64 -7.23 -12.35
C MET A 154 9.27 -5.96 -11.76
N HIS A 155 8.56 -5.32 -10.86
CA HIS A 155 9.10 -4.35 -9.92
C HIS A 155 9.77 -5.13 -8.78
N GLY A 156 11.07 -4.94 -8.59
CA GLY A 156 11.80 -5.70 -7.57
C GLY A 156 13.30 -5.84 -7.81
N ARG A 157 14.05 -5.92 -6.71
CA ARG A 157 15.52 -5.99 -6.68
C ARG A 157 16.04 -6.96 -5.61
N HIS A 158 17.25 -7.48 -5.81
CA HIS A 158 17.98 -8.33 -4.86
C HIS A 158 17.22 -9.61 -4.44
N ASN A 159 16.58 -10.28 -5.40
CA ASN A 159 15.85 -11.52 -5.16
C ASN A 159 16.63 -12.75 -5.59
N THR A 160 16.38 -13.89 -4.94
CA THR A 160 16.88 -15.22 -5.34
C THR A 160 15.72 -16.21 -5.36
N ASN A 161 15.42 -16.80 -6.52
CA ASN A 161 14.27 -17.70 -6.69
C ASN A 161 12.95 -17.06 -6.19
N ALA A 162 12.49 -16.02 -6.89
CA ALA A 162 11.25 -15.33 -6.55
C ALA A 162 10.34 -15.15 -7.78
N SER A 163 9.03 -15.29 -7.56
CA SER A 163 7.97 -14.88 -8.50
C SER A 163 6.97 -14.00 -7.76
N GLY A 164 6.46 -12.98 -8.45
CA GLY A 164 5.63 -11.97 -7.81
C GLY A 164 5.75 -10.61 -8.48
N ASP A 165 5.19 -9.59 -7.84
CA ASP A 165 5.49 -8.19 -8.17
C ASP A 165 5.64 -7.35 -6.91
N TYR A 166 6.41 -6.26 -7.01
CA TYR A 166 6.85 -5.46 -5.86
C TYR A 166 7.57 -6.31 -4.79
N VAL A 167 8.33 -7.32 -5.23
CA VAL A 167 9.10 -8.21 -4.35
C VAL A 167 10.57 -7.77 -4.36
N SER A 168 11.17 -7.51 -3.20
CA SER A 168 12.57 -7.12 -3.06
C SER A 168 13.27 -7.84 -1.91
N ASN A 169 14.61 -7.91 -1.97
CA ASN A 169 15.50 -8.46 -0.95
C ASN A 169 15.14 -9.89 -0.49
N SER A 170 14.43 -10.66 -1.31
CA SER A 170 13.70 -11.87 -0.90
C SER A 170 14.29 -13.17 -1.48
N LYS A 171 14.04 -14.31 -0.80
CA LYS A 171 14.55 -15.61 -1.22
C LYS A 171 13.49 -16.71 -1.14
N ASN A 172 13.29 -17.50 -2.20
CA ASN A 172 12.24 -18.53 -2.26
C ASN A 172 10.84 -17.94 -1.97
N VAL A 173 10.50 -16.83 -2.62
CA VAL A 173 9.22 -16.11 -2.43
C VAL A 173 8.38 -16.24 -3.69
N LEU A 174 7.31 -17.03 -3.66
CA LEU A 174 6.62 -17.50 -4.85
C LEU A 174 5.16 -17.01 -4.94
N ASP A 175 4.85 -16.37 -6.06
CA ASP A 175 3.54 -15.82 -6.38
C ASP A 175 3.01 -14.85 -5.31
N CYS A 176 3.92 -14.06 -4.75
CA CYS A 176 3.63 -13.04 -3.74
C CYS A 176 3.52 -11.63 -4.33
N TYR A 177 3.01 -10.68 -3.55
CA TYR A 177 2.85 -9.30 -3.99
C TYR A 177 3.16 -8.30 -2.86
N MET A 178 3.95 -7.26 -3.14
CA MET A 178 4.45 -6.30 -2.14
C MET A 178 5.17 -6.99 -0.96
N VAL A 179 6.36 -7.53 -1.22
CA VAL A 179 7.18 -8.25 -0.22
C VAL A 179 8.61 -7.68 -0.16
N ASP A 180 9.04 -7.11 0.97
CA ASP A 180 10.44 -6.76 1.24
C ASP A 180 11.09 -7.69 2.28
N GLY A 181 11.99 -8.55 1.81
CA GLY A 181 12.82 -9.44 2.64
C GLY A 181 12.10 -10.64 3.26
N GLY A 182 11.16 -11.23 2.53
CA GLY A 182 10.59 -12.53 2.88
C GLY A 182 11.53 -13.69 2.54
N GLU A 183 11.41 -14.79 3.26
CA GLU A 183 12.05 -16.05 2.89
C GLU A 183 11.07 -17.24 3.00
N ASN A 184 11.07 -18.12 1.99
CA ASN A 184 10.20 -19.31 1.91
C ASN A 184 8.70 -18.98 2.04
N LEU A 185 8.24 -17.94 1.34
CA LEU A 185 6.83 -17.51 1.34
C LEU A 185 6.12 -17.97 0.06
N LYS A 186 4.81 -18.22 0.16
CA LYS A 186 3.97 -18.43 -1.02
C LYS A 186 2.59 -17.82 -0.84
N PHE A 187 2.07 -17.17 -1.88
CA PHE A 187 0.76 -16.51 -1.87
C PHE A 187 0.57 -15.43 -0.79
N SER A 188 1.64 -14.90 -0.19
CA SER A 188 1.56 -13.81 0.79
C SER A 188 1.42 -12.44 0.10
N GLN A 189 0.74 -11.49 0.76
CA GLN A 189 0.66 -10.08 0.36
C GLN A 189 1.20 -9.18 1.48
N PHE A 190 1.61 -7.95 1.13
CA PHE A 190 1.96 -6.86 2.06
C PHE A 190 2.93 -7.26 3.21
N ILE A 191 3.95 -8.07 2.90
CA ILE A 191 5.04 -8.38 3.85
C ILE A 191 6.16 -7.35 3.70
N THR A 192 6.12 -6.34 4.55
CA THR A 192 6.66 -5.00 4.24
C THR A 192 7.79 -4.54 5.17
N ILE A 193 8.12 -5.33 6.19
CA ILE A 193 9.46 -5.36 6.80
C ILE A 193 9.87 -6.81 7.06
N LYS A 194 11.18 -7.00 7.27
CA LYS A 194 11.82 -8.27 7.65
C LYS A 194 11.60 -8.61 9.13
N PRO A 195 11.75 -9.89 9.55
CA PRO A 195 11.76 -11.12 8.74
C PRO A 195 10.49 -11.99 8.89
N ALA A 196 10.03 -12.65 7.82
CA ALA A 196 8.96 -13.65 7.88
C ALA A 196 9.34 -14.96 7.17
N LYS A 197 8.98 -16.10 7.77
CA LYS A 197 9.08 -17.48 7.27
C LYS A 197 7.97 -18.35 7.89
N ASP A 198 7.60 -19.52 7.38
CA ASP A 198 7.68 -20.04 6.01
C ASP A 198 6.22 -20.06 5.47
N ALA A 199 5.59 -18.88 5.43
CA ALA A 199 4.13 -18.73 5.47
C ALA A 199 3.41 -18.95 4.12
N TYR A 200 2.16 -19.41 4.23
CA TYR A 200 1.15 -19.48 3.18
C TYR A 200 -0.05 -18.68 3.67
N ASP A 201 -0.51 -17.71 2.88
CA ASP A 201 -1.12 -16.48 3.40
C ASP A 201 -0.21 -15.78 4.43
N TYR A 202 -0.80 -14.91 5.24
CA TYR A 202 -0.19 -13.95 6.17
C TYR A 202 0.05 -12.56 5.54
N THR A 203 -0.75 -11.56 5.96
CA THR A 203 -0.94 -10.34 5.13
C THR A 203 -0.57 -8.98 5.76
N GLU A 204 -0.07 -8.90 7.00
CA GLU A 204 0.91 -7.88 7.51
C GLU A 204 1.11 -8.00 9.06
N TRP A 205 2.22 -7.63 9.71
CA TRP A 205 3.40 -6.87 9.28
C TRP A 205 4.69 -7.58 9.77
N GLY A 206 5.61 -7.92 8.87
CA GLY A 206 6.54 -9.07 9.01
C GLY A 206 7.74 -9.02 9.98
N HIS A 207 7.66 -8.44 11.19
CA HIS A 207 8.79 -8.42 12.15
C HIS A 207 8.46 -9.10 13.48
N GLY A 208 9.18 -10.12 13.94
CA GLY A 208 9.82 -11.15 13.15
C GLY A 208 9.04 -12.44 13.35
N ALA A 209 8.64 -13.08 12.25
CA ALA A 209 7.65 -14.14 12.20
C ALA A 209 8.26 -15.50 11.82
N GLU A 210 7.72 -16.55 12.43
CA GLU A 210 7.99 -17.96 12.17
C GLU A 210 6.67 -18.75 12.11
N GLN A 211 6.71 -19.84 11.32
CA GLN A 211 5.64 -20.44 10.52
C GLN A 211 4.18 -20.14 10.93
N VAL A 212 3.54 -19.31 10.10
CA VAL A 212 2.16 -18.80 10.25
C VAL A 212 1.23 -19.35 9.14
N TYR A 213 -0.08 -19.41 9.40
CA TYR A 213 -1.15 -19.82 8.46
C TYR A 213 -2.50 -19.33 9.04
N GLU A 214 -3.60 -19.27 8.30
CA GLU A 214 -3.91 -18.11 7.44
C GLU A 214 -4.31 -16.93 8.36
N CYS A 215 -3.69 -15.74 8.23
CA CYS A 215 -4.00 -14.63 9.14
C CYS A 215 -3.77 -13.20 8.59
N VAL A 216 -4.45 -12.21 9.19
CA VAL A 216 -4.60 -10.87 8.61
C VAL A 216 -3.78 -9.76 9.29
N THR A 217 -3.66 -9.68 10.63
CA THR A 217 -2.64 -8.81 11.28
C THR A 217 -2.00 -9.42 12.54
N VAL A 218 -0.67 -9.29 12.72
CA VAL A 218 0.12 -9.96 13.79
C VAL A 218 1.36 -9.15 14.15
N GLY A 219 1.83 -9.25 15.41
CA GLY A 219 2.78 -8.28 15.97
C GLY A 219 4.00 -8.82 16.74
N GLN A 220 5.16 -8.24 16.43
CA GLN A 220 6.46 -8.22 17.14
C GLN A 220 6.87 -9.46 17.96
N GLY A 221 7.53 -10.40 17.26
CA GLY A 221 8.31 -11.51 17.83
C GLY A 221 7.49 -12.80 17.95
N VAL A 222 7.19 -13.43 16.80
CA VAL A 222 6.07 -14.36 16.62
C VAL A 222 6.53 -15.72 16.11
N SER A 223 6.24 -16.79 16.85
CA SER A 223 5.95 -18.18 16.40
C SER A 223 4.58 -18.57 16.98
N ASN A 224 3.76 -19.48 16.43
CA ASN A 224 3.77 -20.22 15.17
C ASN A 224 2.28 -20.34 14.76
N VAL A 225 1.64 -19.20 14.49
CA VAL A 225 0.18 -18.94 14.70
C VAL A 225 -0.71 -19.56 13.61
N ARG A 226 -1.87 -20.14 14.01
CA ARG A 226 -2.80 -20.89 13.14
C ARG A 226 -4.25 -20.83 13.70
N MET A 227 -5.27 -20.14 13.19
CA MET A 227 -5.43 -19.11 12.14
C MET A 227 -6.01 -17.85 12.82
N SER A 228 -5.80 -16.60 12.35
CA SER A 228 -6.13 -15.42 13.19
C SER A 228 -6.37 -14.06 12.50
N MET A 229 -7.02 -13.13 13.21
CA MET A 229 -7.35 -11.77 12.74
C MET A 229 -7.80 -10.95 13.96
N ASP A 230 -6.98 -10.25 14.75
CA ASP A 230 -5.56 -9.86 14.65
C ASP A 230 -4.87 -10.04 16.03
N VAL A 231 -3.54 -10.23 16.09
CA VAL A 231 -2.82 -10.48 17.37
C VAL A 231 -1.53 -9.68 17.52
N TRP A 232 -1.59 -8.67 18.41
CA TRP A 232 -0.44 -7.98 18.99
C TRP A 232 -0.64 -8.06 20.52
N GLN A 233 0.35 -8.34 21.38
CA GLN A 233 1.82 -8.29 21.22
C GLN A 233 2.50 -9.62 21.66
N GLY A 234 3.84 -9.66 21.54
CA GLY A 234 4.65 -10.89 21.47
C GLY A 234 4.73 -11.84 22.67
N ASN A 235 5.50 -12.92 22.45
CA ASN A 235 5.64 -14.11 23.30
C ASN A 235 4.32 -14.88 23.54
N SER A 236 3.43 -14.94 22.55
CA SER A 236 2.24 -15.79 22.60
C SER A 236 2.49 -17.14 21.90
N LEU A 237 1.91 -18.22 22.40
CA LEU A 237 2.12 -19.60 21.91
C LEU A 237 0.79 -20.33 21.76
N ASP A 238 0.63 -21.20 20.75
CA ASP A 238 -0.59 -21.95 20.46
C ASP A 238 -1.86 -21.08 20.45
N ILE A 239 -1.93 -20.16 19.48
CA ILE A 239 -3.04 -19.23 19.29
C ILE A 239 -3.86 -19.65 18.07
N GLU A 240 -5.13 -19.96 18.32
CA GLU A 240 -6.13 -20.37 17.33
C GLU A 240 -7.35 -19.42 17.38
N TYR A 241 -7.80 -18.94 16.22
CA TYR A 241 -9.00 -18.11 16.00
C TYR A 241 -9.18 -16.97 17.02
N SER A 242 -8.22 -16.03 17.12
CA SER A 242 -8.22 -15.02 18.19
C SER A 242 -8.07 -13.57 17.70
N LEU A 243 -8.56 -12.64 18.53
CA LEU A 243 -8.60 -11.17 18.38
C LEU A 243 -7.94 -10.49 19.59
N TYR A 244 -7.03 -9.54 19.39
CA TYR A 244 -6.42 -8.70 20.45
C TYR A 244 -5.84 -9.47 21.65
N THR A 245 -5.00 -10.48 21.42
CA THR A 245 -4.37 -11.26 22.51
C THR A 245 -3.01 -10.67 22.91
N LEU A 246 -2.91 -10.19 24.16
CA LEU A 246 -1.72 -9.54 24.73
C LEU A 246 -0.90 -10.51 25.58
N SER A 247 -0.01 -11.29 24.94
CA SER A 247 0.92 -12.23 25.60
C SER A 247 0.19 -13.31 26.43
N SER A 248 -0.16 -14.43 25.80
CA SER A 248 -0.92 -15.56 26.40
C SER A 248 -0.63 -16.88 25.65
N SER A 249 -1.01 -18.02 26.23
CA SER A 249 -0.76 -19.35 25.63
C SER A 249 -1.99 -20.25 25.59
N HIS A 250 -2.06 -21.15 24.60
CA HIS A 250 -3.17 -22.12 24.44
C HIS A 250 -4.55 -21.42 24.43
N MET A 251 -4.78 -20.63 23.38
CA MET A 251 -5.96 -19.78 23.21
C MET A 251 -6.77 -20.25 22.00
N PHE A 252 -8.07 -20.43 22.17
CA PHE A 252 -8.98 -20.87 21.10
C PHE A 252 -10.25 -20.01 21.10
N GLY A 253 -10.50 -19.23 20.05
CA GLY A 253 -11.70 -18.38 19.97
C GLY A 253 -11.66 -17.14 20.90
N CYS A 254 -10.49 -16.63 21.28
CA CYS A 254 -10.37 -15.64 22.36
C CYS A 254 -10.32 -14.17 21.88
N ILE A 255 -10.77 -13.26 22.74
CA ILE A 255 -10.84 -11.81 22.49
C ILE A 255 -10.28 -11.04 23.70
N GLY A 256 -9.25 -10.21 23.50
CA GLY A 256 -8.83 -9.19 24.50
C GLY A 256 -8.10 -9.73 25.74
N MET A 257 -7.54 -10.93 25.66
CA MET A 257 -6.97 -11.63 26.81
C MET A 257 -5.51 -11.20 27.09
N ARG A 258 -5.11 -11.18 28.37
CA ARG A 258 -3.77 -10.76 28.81
C ARG A 258 -3.22 -11.65 29.92
N LYS A 259 -2.01 -12.18 29.75
CA LYS A 259 -1.32 -13.06 30.72
C LYS A 259 -2.17 -14.21 31.24
N LYS A 260 -2.90 -14.91 30.35
CA LYS A 260 -3.67 -16.12 30.69
C LYS A 260 -3.20 -17.31 29.87
N GLU A 261 -3.64 -18.49 30.28
CA GLU A 261 -3.38 -19.75 29.60
C GLU A 261 -4.65 -20.63 29.58
N TYR A 262 -4.79 -21.52 28.60
CA TYR A 262 -5.88 -22.50 28.48
C TYR A 262 -7.28 -21.84 28.46
N CYS A 263 -7.52 -20.99 27.47
CA CYS A 263 -8.76 -20.21 27.36
C CYS A 263 -9.59 -20.53 26.11
N ILE A 264 -10.91 -20.64 26.28
CA ILE A 264 -11.90 -20.79 25.21
C ILE A 264 -12.98 -19.71 25.39
N LEU A 265 -13.24 -18.92 24.35
CA LEU A 265 -14.25 -17.84 24.37
C LEU A 265 -14.17 -16.94 25.64
N ASN A 266 -12.95 -16.47 25.95
CA ASN A 266 -12.61 -15.63 27.12
C ASN A 266 -12.73 -16.30 28.51
N THR A 267 -13.16 -17.56 28.59
CA THR A 267 -13.22 -18.34 29.83
C THR A 267 -11.94 -19.15 29.98
N GLN A 268 -11.34 -19.12 31.17
CA GLN A 268 -10.14 -19.89 31.52
C GLN A 268 -10.53 -21.20 32.18
N TYR A 269 -9.86 -22.29 31.82
CA TYR A 269 -10.15 -23.65 32.29
C TYR A 269 -8.91 -24.31 32.91
N PRO A 270 -9.08 -25.30 33.81
CA PRO A 270 -8.03 -26.27 34.09
C PRO A 270 -7.57 -26.96 32.80
N LYS A 271 -6.26 -27.21 32.66
CA LYS A 271 -5.64 -27.78 31.45
C LYS A 271 -6.40 -28.98 30.86
N GLU A 272 -6.72 -29.97 31.69
CA GLU A 272 -7.42 -31.18 31.23
C GLU A 272 -8.85 -30.90 30.72
N GLU A 273 -9.54 -29.89 31.28
CA GLU A 273 -10.87 -29.50 30.83
C GLU A 273 -10.78 -28.74 29.51
N TYR A 274 -9.79 -27.85 29.37
CA TYR A 274 -9.47 -27.18 28.11
C TYR A 274 -9.19 -28.19 26.99
N GLU A 275 -8.32 -29.16 27.22
CA GLU A 275 -7.94 -30.15 26.20
C GLU A 275 -9.15 -30.98 25.75
N LYS A 276 -9.98 -31.43 26.69
CA LYS A 276 -11.24 -32.16 26.41
C LYS A 276 -12.26 -31.30 25.66
N LEU A 277 -12.44 -30.04 26.06
CA LEU A 277 -13.41 -29.13 25.45
C LEU A 277 -12.96 -28.69 24.04
N ARG A 278 -11.68 -28.34 23.86
CA ARG A 278 -11.09 -28.03 22.55
C ARG A 278 -11.24 -29.19 21.59
N ALA A 279 -10.87 -30.41 21.99
CA ALA A 279 -11.02 -31.59 21.14
C ALA A 279 -12.48 -31.82 20.70
N ARG A 280 -13.45 -31.64 21.62
CA ARG A 280 -14.87 -31.75 21.29
C ARG A 280 -15.33 -30.70 20.28
N ILE A 281 -14.88 -29.44 20.41
CA ILE A 281 -15.25 -28.36 19.48
C ILE A 281 -14.61 -28.60 18.10
N ILE A 282 -13.36 -29.06 18.03
CA ILE A 282 -12.68 -29.37 16.75
C ILE A 282 -13.38 -30.51 16.01
N GLN A 283 -13.77 -31.57 16.72
CA GLN A 283 -14.60 -32.63 16.15
C GLN A 283 -15.93 -32.05 15.64
N ASP A 284 -16.57 -31.17 16.41
CA ASP A 284 -17.85 -30.57 16.03
C ASP A 284 -17.75 -29.69 14.77
N MET A 285 -16.70 -28.88 14.65
CA MET A 285 -16.41 -28.08 13.45
C MET A 285 -16.08 -28.94 12.21
N SER A 286 -15.69 -30.20 12.41
CA SER A 286 -15.38 -31.15 11.34
C SER A 286 -16.62 -31.92 10.89
N GLU A 287 -17.46 -32.36 11.83
CA GLU A 287 -18.72 -33.09 11.57
C GLU A 287 -19.86 -32.15 11.14
N ARG A 288 -19.87 -30.92 11.65
CA ARG A 288 -20.88 -29.88 11.43
C ARG A 288 -20.21 -28.56 11.01
N PRO A 289 -19.51 -28.53 9.85
CA PRO A 289 -18.84 -27.32 9.38
C PRO A 289 -19.82 -26.18 9.15
N TYR A 290 -19.32 -24.95 9.25
CA TYR A 290 -20.08 -23.79 8.81
C TYR A 290 -20.27 -23.87 7.29
N VAL A 291 -21.50 -23.66 6.82
CA VAL A 291 -21.84 -23.68 5.39
C VAL A 291 -22.50 -22.36 5.05
N ASP A 292 -21.90 -21.60 4.15
CA ASP A 292 -22.40 -20.29 3.77
C ASP A 292 -23.53 -20.34 2.73
N ALA A 293 -24.04 -19.17 2.34
CA ALA A 293 -25.11 -19.02 1.36
C ALA A 293 -24.78 -19.54 -0.06
N LYS A 294 -23.52 -19.93 -0.34
CA LYS A 294 -23.08 -20.54 -1.60
C LYS A 294 -22.71 -22.01 -1.46
N GLY A 295 -22.90 -22.61 -0.28
CA GLY A 295 -22.53 -24.00 -0.02
C GLY A 295 -21.03 -24.21 0.20
N ARG A 296 -20.24 -23.14 0.34
CA ARG A 296 -18.81 -23.24 0.72
C ARG A 296 -18.76 -23.71 2.17
N LYS A 297 -17.97 -24.75 2.43
CA LYS A 297 -17.82 -25.38 3.74
C LYS A 297 -16.55 -24.88 4.40
N PHE A 298 -16.66 -24.43 5.64
CA PHE A 298 -15.55 -23.95 6.45
C PHE A 298 -15.42 -24.88 7.66
N THR A 299 -14.37 -25.70 7.65
CA THR A 299 -14.00 -26.65 8.71
C THR A 299 -12.97 -26.03 9.66
N TYR A 300 -12.69 -26.71 10.77
CA TYR A 300 -11.49 -26.40 11.55
C TYR A 300 -10.24 -26.48 10.65
N GLY A 301 -9.39 -25.45 10.75
CA GLY A 301 -8.20 -25.29 9.91
C GLY A 301 -8.36 -24.27 8.77
N GLU A 302 -9.60 -23.91 8.39
CA GLU A 302 -9.86 -22.85 7.41
C GLU A 302 -9.80 -21.46 8.06
N PHE A 303 -9.56 -20.41 7.29
CA PHE A 303 -9.77 -19.03 7.73
C PHE A 303 -11.26 -18.72 8.01
N PHE A 304 -11.53 -17.56 8.61
CA PHE A 304 -12.90 -17.14 8.93
C PHE A 304 -13.78 -17.01 7.66
N PRO A 305 -15.04 -17.49 7.68
CA PRO A 305 -15.99 -17.32 6.58
C PRO A 305 -16.20 -15.85 6.20
N TYR A 306 -16.41 -15.58 4.91
CA TYR A 306 -16.67 -14.24 4.38
C TYR A 306 -17.83 -13.51 5.09
N ASP A 307 -18.85 -14.26 5.53
CA ASP A 307 -20.00 -13.71 6.24
C ASP A 307 -19.63 -13.09 7.61
N LEU A 308 -18.48 -13.46 8.19
CA LEU A 308 -17.93 -12.87 9.42
C LEU A 308 -17.08 -11.61 9.18
N SER A 309 -16.85 -11.21 7.92
CA SER A 309 -16.17 -9.94 7.61
C SER A 309 -16.87 -8.77 8.31
N LEU A 310 -16.09 -7.83 8.87
CA LEU A 310 -16.60 -6.62 9.49
C LEU A 310 -16.95 -5.51 8.48
N PHE A 311 -16.59 -5.71 7.21
CA PHE A 311 -16.77 -4.77 6.11
C PHE A 311 -17.46 -5.44 4.93
N ASP A 312 -18.20 -4.67 4.15
CA ASP A 312 -18.73 -5.11 2.87
C ASP A 312 -17.63 -5.03 1.79
N TYR A 313 -17.77 -5.80 0.71
CA TYR A 313 -16.68 -6.02 -0.25
C TYR A 313 -16.10 -4.70 -0.80
N ASN A 314 -16.98 -3.78 -1.19
CA ASN A 314 -16.67 -2.48 -1.75
C ASN A 314 -16.18 -1.42 -0.75
N GLU A 315 -16.14 -1.74 0.54
CA GLU A 315 -15.49 -0.91 1.58
C GLU A 315 -14.12 -1.48 2.00
N SER A 316 -13.79 -2.70 1.57
CA SER A 316 -12.56 -3.40 1.93
C SER A 316 -11.45 -3.19 0.90
N THR A 317 -10.20 -3.45 1.31
CA THR A 317 -9.05 -3.48 0.40
C THR A 317 -9.19 -4.50 -0.74
N ALA A 318 -10.11 -5.47 -0.65
CA ALA A 318 -10.39 -6.39 -1.75
C ALA A 318 -10.86 -5.64 -3.00
N GLN A 319 -11.66 -4.58 -2.86
CA GLN A 319 -12.15 -3.79 -4.01
C GLN A 319 -11.03 -2.98 -4.69
N ASP A 320 -9.97 -2.59 -3.97
CA ASP A 320 -8.82 -1.86 -4.53
C ASP A 320 -8.01 -2.74 -5.50
N TYR A 321 -7.80 -4.01 -5.13
CA TYR A 321 -6.88 -4.92 -5.84
C TYR A 321 -7.59 -5.98 -6.68
N PHE A 322 -8.82 -6.34 -6.34
CA PHE A 322 -9.68 -7.30 -7.02
C PHE A 322 -11.05 -6.67 -7.33
N PRO A 323 -11.11 -5.55 -8.07
CA PRO A 323 -12.36 -4.81 -8.27
C PRO A 323 -13.45 -5.67 -8.91
N LEU A 324 -14.57 -5.84 -8.20
CA LEU A 324 -15.78 -6.48 -8.70
C LEU A 324 -16.90 -5.46 -8.90
N SER A 325 -17.88 -5.83 -9.72
CA SER A 325 -19.17 -5.14 -9.77
C SER A 325 -20.07 -5.61 -8.61
N GLN A 326 -21.16 -4.87 -8.37
CA GLN A 326 -22.16 -5.25 -7.38
C GLN A 326 -22.79 -6.61 -7.72
N GLU A 327 -23.14 -6.85 -8.98
CA GLU A 327 -23.73 -8.10 -9.45
C GLU A 327 -22.77 -9.26 -9.27
N ALA A 328 -21.48 -9.08 -9.59
CA ALA A 328 -20.45 -10.07 -9.39
C ALA A 328 -20.23 -10.37 -7.89
N THR A 329 -20.22 -9.35 -7.03
CA THR A 329 -20.08 -9.51 -5.57
C THR A 329 -21.23 -10.33 -4.98
N LEU A 330 -22.47 -9.97 -5.32
CA LEU A 330 -23.66 -10.68 -4.87
C LEU A 330 -23.74 -12.10 -5.47
N ALA A 331 -23.23 -12.31 -6.68
CA ALA A 331 -23.10 -13.64 -7.28
C ALA A 331 -22.13 -14.55 -6.51
N HIS A 332 -21.08 -14.00 -5.87
CA HIS A 332 -20.20 -14.71 -4.93
C HIS A 332 -20.79 -14.85 -3.52
N GLY A 333 -21.97 -14.28 -3.25
CA GLY A 333 -22.65 -14.33 -1.96
C GLY A 333 -22.05 -13.39 -0.93
N TRP A 334 -21.22 -12.45 -1.37
CA TRP A 334 -20.61 -11.45 -0.50
C TRP A 334 -21.51 -10.21 -0.40
N ARG A 335 -21.35 -9.45 0.68
CA ARG A 335 -22.13 -8.23 0.94
C ARG A 335 -21.58 -7.04 0.16
N TRP A 336 -22.47 -6.13 -0.17
CA TRP A 336 -22.18 -4.89 -0.88
C TRP A 336 -22.91 -3.74 -0.21
N LYS A 337 -22.19 -2.68 0.15
CA LYS A 337 -22.76 -1.50 0.76
C LYS A 337 -23.24 -0.51 -0.30
N GLU A 338 -24.51 -0.14 -0.19
CA GLU A 338 -25.08 0.94 -0.98
C GLU A 338 -24.46 2.29 -0.63
N LYS A 339 -24.20 3.12 -1.65
CA LYS A 339 -23.56 4.42 -1.46
C LYS A 339 -24.55 5.42 -0.87
N GLU A 340 -24.19 6.03 0.25
CA GLU A 340 -24.92 7.16 0.82
C GLU A 340 -24.72 8.42 -0.05
N ASP A 341 -25.82 8.99 -0.57
CA ASP A 341 -25.83 10.24 -1.33
C ASP A 341 -25.66 11.45 -0.40
N THR A 342 -24.41 11.68 0.02
CA THR A 342 -24.02 12.81 0.88
C THR A 342 -23.97 14.12 0.08
N ARG A 343 -25.14 14.74 -0.09
CA ARG A 343 -25.28 16.03 -0.78
C ARG A 343 -24.82 17.19 0.09
N TYR A 344 -23.58 17.61 -0.11
CA TYR A 344 -23.07 18.89 0.41
C TYR A 344 -23.39 20.04 -0.54
N GLN A 345 -23.63 21.23 0.00
CA GLN A 345 -23.72 22.44 -0.81
C GLN A 345 -22.32 22.86 -1.27
N ILE A 346 -22.02 22.66 -2.55
CA ILE A 346 -20.75 23.10 -3.17
C ILE A 346 -20.64 24.63 -3.08
N THR A 347 -19.49 25.11 -2.63
CA THR A 347 -19.16 26.56 -2.61
C THR A 347 -18.12 26.93 -3.67
N LYS A 348 -17.35 25.95 -4.18
CA LYS A 348 -16.35 26.15 -5.23
C LYS A 348 -16.23 24.94 -6.15
N ARG A 349 -16.04 25.13 -7.45
CA ARG A 349 -15.79 24.05 -8.41
C ARG A 349 -14.31 23.90 -8.69
N ALA A 350 -13.92 22.71 -9.15
CA ALA A 350 -12.52 22.41 -9.46
C ALA A 350 -11.91 23.31 -10.53
N GLU A 351 -12.71 23.85 -11.45
CA GLU A 351 -12.26 24.78 -12.50
C GLU A 351 -11.97 26.18 -11.94
N GLU A 352 -12.64 26.57 -10.86
CA GLU A 352 -12.53 27.88 -10.19
C GLU A 352 -11.35 27.94 -9.20
N LEU A 353 -10.63 26.84 -9.02
CA LEU A 353 -9.39 26.80 -8.25
C LEU A 353 -8.26 27.55 -8.98
N PRO A 354 -7.42 28.33 -8.25
CA PRO A 354 -6.30 29.05 -8.83
C PRO A 354 -5.34 28.06 -9.50
N ASP A 355 -4.84 28.42 -10.69
CA ASP A 355 -3.91 27.55 -11.39
C ASP A 355 -2.56 27.48 -10.67
N ASN A 356 -2.11 28.58 -10.05
CA ASN A 356 -0.86 28.66 -9.30
C ASN A 356 -1.07 28.58 -7.77
N ILE A 357 -0.18 27.88 -7.06
CA ILE A 357 -0.20 27.84 -5.59
C ILE A 357 0.06 29.21 -4.94
N LYS A 358 0.74 30.13 -5.64
CA LYS A 358 0.98 31.51 -5.15
C LYS A 358 -0.28 32.35 -5.10
N ASP A 359 -1.30 31.99 -5.89
CA ASP A 359 -2.58 32.70 -5.98
C ASP A 359 -3.65 32.07 -5.06
N ALA A 360 -3.28 31.06 -4.27
CA ALA A 360 -4.14 30.40 -3.31
C ALA A 360 -4.25 31.18 -1.99
N ASP A 361 -5.43 31.72 -1.69
CA ASP A 361 -5.76 32.33 -0.40
C ASP A 361 -6.14 31.28 0.67
N ASP A 362 -5.87 31.58 1.94
CA ASP A 362 -6.15 30.71 3.09
C ASP A 362 -7.64 30.33 3.23
N SER A 363 -8.55 31.18 2.73
CA SER A 363 -10.00 30.90 2.72
C SER A 363 -10.36 29.62 1.97
N ILE A 364 -9.51 29.10 1.08
CA ILE A 364 -9.73 27.81 0.39
C ILE A 364 -9.92 26.64 1.35
N THR A 365 -9.38 26.73 2.57
CA THR A 365 -9.55 25.72 3.64
C THR A 365 -10.96 25.67 4.23
N LYS A 366 -11.80 26.65 3.91
CA LYS A 366 -13.21 26.77 4.33
C LYS A 366 -14.19 26.39 3.22
N GLU A 367 -13.70 26.13 2.01
CA GLU A 367 -14.52 25.85 0.84
C GLU A 367 -14.92 24.37 0.76
N ILE A 368 -16.13 24.13 0.25
CA ILE A 368 -16.65 22.82 -0.13
C ILE A 368 -16.47 22.70 -1.64
N ILE A 369 -15.44 21.96 -2.05
CA ILE A 369 -14.96 21.89 -3.42
C ILE A 369 -15.58 20.69 -4.15
N GLU A 370 -16.13 20.88 -5.34
CA GLU A 370 -16.57 19.77 -6.21
C GLU A 370 -15.36 19.06 -6.84
N CYS A 371 -15.23 17.76 -6.66
CA CYS A 371 -14.19 16.95 -7.30
C CYS A 371 -14.39 16.85 -8.82
N ALA A 372 -13.38 17.27 -9.61
CA ALA A 372 -13.42 17.22 -11.08
C ALA A 372 -13.74 15.83 -11.68
N SER A 373 -13.39 14.75 -10.96
CA SER A 373 -13.62 13.36 -11.39
C SER A 373 -14.97 12.81 -10.93
N CYS A 374 -15.14 12.53 -9.63
CA CYS A 374 -16.33 11.84 -9.11
C CYS A 374 -17.48 12.76 -8.65
N LYS A 375 -17.36 14.08 -8.82
CA LYS A 375 -18.38 15.09 -8.45
C LYS A 375 -18.81 15.16 -6.98
N ARG A 376 -18.25 14.32 -6.11
CA ARG A 376 -18.37 14.45 -4.65
C ARG A 376 -17.65 15.70 -4.13
N ALA A 377 -18.15 16.23 -3.02
CA ALA A 377 -17.49 17.29 -2.28
C ALA A 377 -16.19 16.80 -1.61
N TYR A 378 -15.22 17.70 -1.48
CA TYR A 378 -14.05 17.56 -0.63
C TYR A 378 -13.62 18.94 -0.12
N ARG A 379 -12.65 18.97 0.80
CA ARG A 379 -12.02 20.20 1.29
C ARG A 379 -10.50 20.05 1.29
N ILE A 380 -9.80 21.18 1.21
CA ILE A 380 -8.37 21.26 1.52
C ILE A 380 -8.24 21.55 3.02
N ILE A 381 -7.41 20.81 3.75
CA ILE A 381 -7.11 21.14 5.16
C ILE A 381 -5.93 22.14 5.25
N PRO A 382 -5.82 22.95 6.32
CA PRO A 382 -4.72 23.91 6.46
C PRO A 382 -3.32 23.29 6.31
N GLN A 383 -3.12 22.08 6.85
CA GLN A 383 -1.87 21.33 6.76
C GLN A 383 -1.53 20.93 5.32
N GLU A 384 -2.53 20.55 4.51
CA GLU A 384 -2.36 20.25 3.08
C GLU A 384 -1.97 21.51 2.31
N LEU A 385 -2.63 22.65 2.58
CA LEU A 385 -2.31 23.92 1.92
C LEU A 385 -0.88 24.40 2.26
N GLU A 386 -0.46 24.29 3.52
CA GLU A 386 0.90 24.62 3.95
C GLU A 386 1.95 23.75 3.24
N LEU A 387 1.70 22.43 3.17
CA LEU A 387 2.60 21.48 2.53
C LEU A 387 2.70 21.70 1.02
N LEU A 388 1.57 21.95 0.35
CA LEU A 388 1.52 22.33 -1.07
C LEU A 388 2.31 23.62 -1.35
N ARG A 389 2.17 24.65 -0.52
CA ARG A 389 2.95 25.90 -0.62
C ARG A 389 4.44 25.65 -0.42
N ARG A 390 4.83 24.84 0.56
CA ARG A 390 6.22 24.48 0.85
C ARG A 390 6.89 23.71 -0.29
N PHE A 391 6.17 22.81 -0.95
CA PHE A 391 6.64 22.12 -2.15
C PHE A 391 6.56 22.97 -3.42
N GLY A 392 5.84 24.10 -3.37
CA GLY A 392 5.54 24.89 -4.56
C GLY A 392 4.69 24.10 -5.56
N LEU A 393 3.65 23.42 -5.10
CA LEU A 393 2.74 22.58 -5.90
C LEU A 393 1.30 23.10 -5.86
N PRO A 394 0.55 23.00 -6.99
CA PRO A 394 -0.80 23.55 -7.12
C PRO A 394 -1.86 22.81 -6.30
N ILE A 395 -2.98 23.46 -6.04
CA ILE A 395 -4.12 22.85 -5.36
C ILE A 395 -4.67 21.66 -6.19
N PRO A 396 -4.92 20.49 -5.57
CA PRO A 396 -5.51 19.35 -6.25
C PRO A 396 -6.93 19.66 -6.74
N ARG A 397 -7.22 19.35 -8.01
CA ARG A 397 -8.58 19.44 -8.61
C ARG A 397 -9.45 18.18 -8.39
N LYS A 398 -8.93 17.18 -7.66
CA LYS A 398 -9.58 15.88 -7.39
C LYS A 398 -9.56 15.61 -5.88
N CYS A 399 -10.62 15.00 -5.34
CA CYS A 399 -10.66 14.59 -3.94
C CYS A 399 -9.62 13.51 -3.63
N PHE A 400 -9.27 13.35 -2.34
CA PHE A 400 -8.22 12.43 -1.88
C PHE A 400 -8.42 10.98 -2.38
N GLU A 401 -9.66 10.45 -2.37
CA GLU A 401 -9.96 9.12 -2.94
C GLU A 401 -9.70 9.03 -4.44
N CYS A 402 -10.06 10.07 -5.22
CA CYS A 402 -9.77 10.08 -6.65
C CYS A 402 -8.27 10.21 -6.92
N ARG A 403 -7.50 10.89 -6.05
CA ARG A 403 -6.03 10.85 -6.11
C ARG A 403 -5.52 9.45 -5.73
N HIS A 404 -6.11 8.80 -4.72
CA HIS A 404 -5.75 7.47 -4.26
C HIS A 404 -5.92 6.40 -5.34
N HIS A 405 -7.11 6.30 -5.95
CA HIS A 405 -7.34 5.38 -7.06
C HIS A 405 -6.44 5.68 -8.28
N ALA A 406 -6.11 6.95 -8.54
CA ALA A 406 -5.16 7.31 -9.59
C ALA A 406 -3.70 6.88 -9.28
N ARG A 407 -3.34 6.69 -7.99
CA ARG A 407 -2.07 6.08 -7.58
C ARG A 407 -2.13 4.56 -7.66
N LEU A 408 -3.19 3.92 -7.15
CA LEU A 408 -3.39 2.47 -7.27
C LEU A 408 -3.36 2.01 -8.73
N ALA A 409 -3.99 2.76 -9.66
CA ALA A 409 -4.00 2.46 -11.09
C ALA A 409 -2.62 2.58 -11.79
N ARG A 410 -1.60 3.09 -11.11
CA ARG A 410 -0.19 3.09 -11.57
C ARG A 410 0.55 1.83 -11.12
N MET A 411 0.05 1.15 -10.08
CA MET A 411 0.54 -0.17 -9.70
C MET A 411 0.00 -1.23 -10.66
N ASN A 412 0.76 -2.31 -10.83
CA ASN A 412 0.26 -3.48 -11.54
C ASN A 412 -0.73 -4.25 -10.65
N PRO A 413 -1.77 -4.89 -11.20
CA PRO A 413 -2.71 -5.67 -10.40
C PRO A 413 -2.05 -6.89 -9.75
N MET A 414 -2.68 -7.41 -8.69
CA MET A 414 -2.30 -8.69 -8.05
C MET A 414 -2.68 -9.90 -8.91
N ARG A 415 -2.21 -9.93 -10.16
CA ARG A 415 -2.53 -10.95 -11.16
C ARG A 415 -1.37 -11.12 -12.13
N PHE A 416 -0.98 -12.37 -12.37
CA PHE A 416 0.12 -12.72 -13.26
C PHE A 416 -0.36 -13.23 -14.62
N TYR A 417 0.44 -12.97 -15.64
CA TYR A 417 0.20 -13.28 -17.04
C TYR A 417 1.49 -13.81 -17.67
N ASP A 418 1.34 -14.73 -18.62
CA ASP A 418 2.44 -15.16 -19.46
C ASP A 418 2.60 -14.18 -20.64
N ARG A 419 3.82 -13.67 -20.83
CA ARG A 419 4.22 -12.79 -21.94
C ARG A 419 5.56 -13.25 -22.52
N THR A 420 5.98 -12.62 -23.59
CA THR A 420 7.32 -12.79 -24.18
C THR A 420 8.14 -11.52 -23.98
N CYS A 421 9.44 -11.68 -23.71
CA CYS A 421 10.37 -10.57 -23.65
C CYS A 421 10.48 -9.90 -25.02
N ALA A 422 10.22 -8.59 -25.09
CA ALA A 422 10.20 -7.85 -26.35
C ALA A 422 11.58 -7.75 -27.05
N LYS A 423 12.70 -8.03 -26.35
CA LYS A 423 14.07 -7.97 -26.91
C LYS A 423 14.58 -9.33 -27.41
N CYS A 424 14.29 -10.43 -26.72
CA CYS A 424 14.85 -11.76 -27.02
C CYS A 424 13.82 -12.88 -27.22
N GLY A 425 12.53 -12.61 -27.09
CA GLY A 425 11.46 -13.60 -27.27
C GLY A 425 11.29 -14.61 -26.13
N ALA A 426 12.16 -14.62 -25.12
CA ALA A 426 12.07 -15.54 -23.98
C ALA A 426 10.73 -15.39 -23.23
N ALA A 427 10.15 -16.51 -22.78
CA ALA A 427 8.95 -16.50 -21.95
C ALA A 427 9.22 -15.80 -20.61
N ILE A 428 8.26 -14.97 -20.18
CA ILE A 428 8.28 -14.24 -18.92
C ILE A 428 6.91 -14.33 -18.25
N ARG A 429 6.88 -14.50 -16.92
CA ARG A 429 5.66 -14.38 -16.12
C ARG A 429 5.69 -13.03 -15.42
N THR A 430 4.62 -12.24 -15.56
CA THR A 430 4.62 -10.81 -15.22
C THR A 430 3.24 -10.32 -14.82
N SER A 431 3.17 -9.28 -14.01
CA SER A 431 1.93 -8.57 -13.63
C SER A 431 1.48 -7.52 -14.66
N TYR A 432 2.31 -7.24 -15.67
CA TYR A 432 1.95 -6.37 -16.80
C TYR A 432 0.99 -7.09 -17.74
N ALA A 433 -0.31 -6.86 -17.60
CA ALA A 433 -1.36 -7.49 -18.41
C ALA A 433 -1.13 -7.34 -19.93
N PRO A 434 -1.40 -8.36 -20.77
CA PRO A 434 -1.00 -8.40 -22.18
C PRO A 434 -1.52 -7.25 -23.05
N GLU A 435 -2.68 -6.70 -22.72
CA GLU A 435 -3.32 -5.57 -23.38
C GLU A 435 -2.65 -4.21 -23.11
N ARG A 436 -1.75 -4.14 -22.12
CA ARG A 436 -1.06 -2.90 -21.77
C ARG A 436 0.13 -2.61 -22.70
N PRO A 437 0.36 -1.34 -23.06
CA PRO A 437 1.27 -0.95 -24.15
C PRO A 437 2.77 -0.96 -23.76
N GLU A 438 3.14 -1.25 -22.52
CA GLU A 438 4.55 -1.21 -22.09
C GLU A 438 5.39 -2.31 -22.77
N ILE A 439 6.61 -1.94 -23.15
CA ILE A 439 7.61 -2.83 -23.72
C ILE A 439 8.25 -3.60 -22.56
N ILE A 440 7.96 -4.90 -22.41
CA ILE A 440 8.43 -5.68 -21.25
C ILE A 440 9.69 -6.49 -21.58
N TYR A 441 10.75 -6.32 -20.78
CA TYR A 441 12.01 -7.06 -20.90
C TYR A 441 12.20 -8.06 -19.74
N CYS A 442 12.78 -9.22 -20.05
CA CYS A 442 13.30 -10.14 -19.04
C CYS A 442 14.51 -9.52 -18.32
N GLU A 443 14.90 -10.09 -17.17
CA GLU A 443 15.95 -9.52 -16.31
C GLU A 443 17.27 -9.24 -17.04
N SER A 444 17.78 -10.19 -17.83
CA SER A 444 19.05 -10.04 -18.56
C SER A 444 18.97 -8.96 -19.66
N CYS A 445 17.84 -8.88 -20.37
CA CYS A 445 17.64 -7.86 -21.40
C CYS A 445 17.48 -6.46 -20.81
N TYR A 446 16.82 -6.35 -19.66
CA TYR A 446 16.63 -5.09 -18.94
C TYR A 446 17.95 -4.58 -18.33
N ASN A 447 18.71 -5.46 -17.66
CA ASN A 447 20.00 -5.09 -17.07
C ASN A 447 21.04 -4.61 -18.11
N ASN A 448 20.92 -5.06 -19.37
CA ASN A 448 21.74 -4.62 -20.50
C ASN A 448 21.24 -3.33 -21.18
N GLU A 449 20.13 -2.75 -20.73
CA GLU A 449 19.51 -1.54 -21.30
C GLU A 449 19.58 -0.33 -20.36
N VAL A 450 19.72 -0.58 -19.06
CA VAL A 450 19.83 0.44 -18.00
C VAL A 450 21.18 1.18 -18.13
N ILE A 451 21.16 2.52 -18.06
CA ILE A 451 22.29 3.40 -18.45
C ILE A 451 22.92 4.13 -17.26
#